data_AF-A0A2I3BRI7-F1
#
_entry.id   AF-A0A2I3BRI7-F1
#
_cell.length_a   1.000
_cell.length_b   1.000
_cell.length_c   1.000
_cell.angle_alpha   90.00
_cell.angle_beta   90.00
_cell.angle_gamma   90.00
#
_symmetry.space_group_name_H-M   'P 1'
#
loop_
_entity.id
_entity.type
_entity.pdbx_description
1 polymer ?
#
loop_
_entity_poly.entity_id
_entity_poly.type
_entity_poly.pdbx_seq_one_letter_code
_entity_poly.pdbx_strand_id
1 'polypeptide(L)'
;MAPPPGVGPASLRFAAAASWLVVRRRRVEHFPKVVEFLQSLRAAAPGLVCYRHHERLCMSLKAKVVVELILQARPWDQVLNALKHHFPAESRTTKEDRKLLEARENFCLLVKHLSEDPPSSLQLQDALSWSQPGSFITSSVALHQYGMDMGWTFPESSTSGSGNLIEPMEESPHQQTRPAFHSPLPKAKLGPHQPAS
;
A
#
# COMPACT_ATOMS: atom_id res chain seq x y z
N MET A 1 -20.12 23.19 10.99
CA MET A 1 -19.07 23.09 9.95
C MET A 1 -18.66 21.62 9.87
N ALA A 2 -19.00 20.92 8.78
CA ALA A 2 -18.61 19.52 8.60
C ALA A 2 -17.13 19.45 8.19
N PRO A 3 -16.34 18.48 8.69
CA PRO A 3 -14.98 18.29 8.23
C PRO A 3 -14.96 17.93 6.73
N PRO A 4 -13.94 18.34 5.97
CA PRO A 4 -13.86 18.07 4.54
C PRO A 4 -13.90 16.56 4.26
N PRO A 5 -14.50 16.13 3.13
CA PRO A 5 -14.60 14.72 2.77
C PRO A 5 -13.20 14.11 2.69
N GLY A 6 -12.98 13.03 3.45
CA GLY A 6 -11.69 12.35 3.51
C GLY A 6 -10.82 12.68 4.73
N VAL A 7 -11.30 13.45 5.71
CA VAL A 7 -10.59 13.64 6.99
C VAL A 7 -11.24 12.78 8.06
N GLY A 8 -10.80 11.53 8.17
CA GLY A 8 -11.30 10.61 9.17
C GLY A 8 -10.47 9.34 9.32
N PRO A 9 -10.82 8.48 10.29
CA PRO A 9 -10.07 7.26 10.58
C PRO A 9 -9.96 6.28 9.39
N ALA A 10 -10.87 6.37 8.41
CA ALA A 10 -10.82 5.57 7.19
C ALA A 10 -9.65 5.99 6.28
N SER A 11 -9.48 7.29 6.02
CA SER A 11 -8.39 7.79 5.18
C SER A 11 -7.01 7.51 5.77
N LEU A 12 -6.89 7.58 7.10
CA LEU A 12 -5.68 7.18 7.79
C LEU A 12 -5.36 5.70 7.57
N ARG A 13 -6.36 4.81 7.68
CA ARG A 13 -6.20 3.37 7.42
C ARG A 13 -5.81 3.09 5.96
N PHE A 14 -6.40 3.80 5.00
CA PHE A 14 -6.02 3.68 3.59
C PHE A 14 -4.57 4.08 3.36
N ALA A 15 -4.13 5.23 3.88
CA ALA A 15 -2.74 5.68 3.76
C ALA A 15 -1.76 4.73 4.48
N ALA A 16 -2.13 4.21 5.64
CA ALA A 16 -1.35 3.22 6.38
C ALA A 16 -1.23 1.89 5.61
N ALA A 17 -2.33 1.36 5.08
CA ALA A 17 -2.34 0.14 4.28
C ALA A 17 -1.52 0.27 3.00
N ALA A 18 -1.64 1.40 2.30
CA ALA A 18 -0.83 1.70 1.12
C ALA A 18 0.66 1.79 1.47
N SER A 19 1.00 2.49 2.55
CA SER A 19 2.38 2.61 3.03
C SER A 19 2.97 1.26 3.43
N TRP A 20 2.19 0.44 4.13
CA TRP A 20 2.56 -0.93 4.51
C TRP A 20 2.87 -1.79 3.28
N LEU A 21 2.01 -1.75 2.25
CA LEU A 21 2.25 -2.48 1.01
C LEU A 21 3.52 -2.03 0.31
N VAL A 22 3.73 -0.71 0.20
CA VAL A 22 4.93 -0.12 -0.43
C VAL A 22 6.20 -0.65 0.22
N VAL A 23 6.26 -0.64 1.56
CA VAL A 23 7.43 -1.12 2.31
C VAL A 23 7.57 -2.64 2.17
N ARG A 24 6.49 -3.40 2.33
CA ARG A 24 6.48 -4.88 2.23
C ARG A 24 6.91 -5.37 0.84
N ARG A 25 6.55 -4.63 -0.21
CA ARG A 25 6.92 -4.93 -1.61
C ARG A 25 8.20 -4.24 -2.08
N ARG A 26 8.90 -3.53 -1.19
CA ARG A 26 10.14 -2.79 -1.50
C ARG A 26 10.00 -1.86 -2.71
N ARG A 27 8.84 -1.22 -2.89
CA ARG A 27 8.59 -0.24 -3.96
C ARG A 27 9.24 1.10 -3.61
N VAL A 28 10.55 1.18 -3.81
CA VAL A 28 11.39 2.30 -3.37
C VAL A 28 10.95 3.63 -4.00
N GLU A 29 10.41 3.60 -5.22
CA GLU A 29 9.85 4.75 -5.92
C GLU A 29 8.75 5.48 -5.14
N HIS A 30 8.07 4.79 -4.23
CA HIS A 30 7.00 5.34 -3.40
C HIS A 30 7.44 5.65 -1.96
N PHE A 31 8.69 5.36 -1.57
CA PHE A 31 9.19 5.61 -0.22
C PHE A 31 9.12 7.09 0.19
N PRO A 32 9.39 8.09 -0.69
CA PRO A 32 9.19 9.50 -0.34
C PRO A 32 7.77 9.79 0.14
N LYS A 33 6.76 9.15 -0.47
CA LYS A 33 5.36 9.35 -0.07
C LYS A 33 5.05 8.72 1.30
N VAL A 34 5.68 7.60 1.61
CA VAL A 34 5.59 6.98 2.94
C VAL A 34 6.23 7.89 4.00
N VAL A 35 7.37 8.51 3.69
CA VAL A 35 8.02 9.47 4.59
C VAL A 35 7.13 10.69 4.85
N GLU A 36 6.52 11.29 3.82
CA GLU A 36 5.57 12.40 3.99
C GLU A 36 4.39 12.01 4.89
N PHE A 37 3.86 10.80 4.73
CA PHE A 37 2.78 10.27 5.56
C PHE A 37 3.23 10.13 7.03
N LEU A 38 4.41 9.56 7.28
CA LEU A 38 4.97 9.42 8.62
C LEU A 38 5.24 10.78 9.28
N GLN A 39 5.73 11.76 8.53
CA GLN A 39 5.94 13.13 9.02
C GLN A 39 4.63 13.81 9.38
N SER A 40 3.60 13.65 8.54
CA SER A 40 2.25 14.13 8.83
C SER A 40 1.68 13.51 10.11
N LEU A 41 1.90 12.20 10.30
CA LEU A 41 1.55 11.50 11.54
C LEU A 41 2.31 12.01 12.76
N ARG A 42 3.61 12.28 12.63
CA ARG A 42 4.44 12.81 13.72
C ARG A 42 3.97 14.21 14.15
N ALA A 43 3.58 15.05 13.20
CA ALA A 43 3.05 16.38 13.47
C ALA A 43 1.68 16.32 14.17
N ALA A 44 0.78 15.43 13.72
CA ALA A 44 -0.57 15.30 14.27
C ALA A 44 -0.61 14.52 15.60
N ALA A 45 0.27 13.54 15.79
CA ALA A 45 0.29 12.64 16.94
C ALA A 45 1.73 12.27 17.36
N PRO A 46 2.50 13.20 17.96
CA PRO A 46 3.89 12.97 18.34
C PRO A 46 4.08 11.89 19.43
N GLY A 47 3.00 11.49 20.11
CA GLY A 47 3.00 10.39 21.08
C GLY A 47 2.83 9.00 20.48
N LEU A 48 2.51 8.87 19.19
CA LEU A 48 2.18 7.58 18.56
C LEU A 48 3.34 6.58 18.61
N VAL A 49 4.56 7.07 18.40
CA VAL A 49 5.80 6.31 18.54
C VAL A 49 6.86 7.22 19.14
N CYS A 50 7.85 6.65 19.85
CA CYS A 50 8.94 7.46 20.37
C CYS A 50 9.74 8.10 19.21
N TYR A 51 10.31 9.28 19.46
CA TYR A 51 11.04 10.06 18.46
C TYR A 51 12.10 9.21 17.74
N ARG A 52 12.86 8.43 18.50
CA ARG A 52 13.93 7.57 17.96
C ARG A 52 13.42 6.52 16.97
N HIS A 53 12.25 5.93 17.19
CA HIS A 53 11.67 4.97 16.24
C HIS A 53 11.21 5.65 14.96
N HIS A 54 10.54 6.80 15.08
CA HIS A 54 10.12 7.60 13.94
C HIS A 54 11.30 7.99 13.05
N GLU A 55 12.33 8.59 13.65
CA GLU A 55 13.50 9.05 12.92
C GLU A 55 14.26 7.91 12.25
N ARG A 56 14.49 6.79 12.97
CA ARG A 56 15.17 5.62 12.39
C ARG A 56 14.43 5.09 11.16
N LEU A 57 13.09 5.03 11.22
CA LEU A 57 12.27 4.59 10.10
C LEU A 57 12.33 5.58 8.93
N CYS A 58 12.17 6.88 9.18
CA CYS A 58 12.25 7.90 8.14
C CYS A 58 13.63 7.92 7.47
N MET A 59 14.71 7.85 8.25
CA MET A 59 16.07 7.81 7.72
C MET A 59 16.35 6.54 6.93
N SER A 60 15.89 5.37 7.37
CA SER A 60 16.13 4.12 6.64
C SER A 60 15.43 4.10 5.29
N LEU A 61 14.20 4.63 5.21
CA LEU A 61 13.47 4.78 3.95
C LEU A 61 14.19 5.74 2.99
N LYS A 62 14.61 6.92 3.49
CA LYS A 62 15.40 7.89 2.72
C LYS A 62 16.72 7.31 2.22
N ALA A 63 17.45 6.60 3.07
CA ALA A 63 18.71 5.95 2.72
C ALA A 63 18.49 4.91 1.62
N LYS A 64 17.42 4.11 1.72
CA LYS A 64 17.09 3.11 0.69
C LYS A 64 16.79 3.76 -0.66
N VAL A 65 16.16 4.94 -0.73
CA VAL A 65 15.99 5.69 -1.99
C VAL A 65 17.35 6.00 -2.61
N VAL A 66 18.29 6.53 -1.83
CA VAL A 66 19.64 6.85 -2.33
C VAL A 66 20.39 5.59 -2.77
N VAL A 67 20.36 4.53 -1.96
CA VAL A 67 21.00 3.24 -2.29
C VAL A 67 20.41 2.65 -3.57
N GLU A 68 19.10 2.74 -3.78
CA GLU A 68 18.46 2.24 -4.99
C GLU A 68 18.96 2.96 -6.26
N LEU A 69 19.21 4.28 -6.18
CA LEU A 69 19.81 5.01 -7.29
C LEU A 69 21.24 4.53 -7.60
N ILE A 70 22.03 4.22 -6.56
CA ILE A 70 23.38 3.64 -6.71
C ILE A 70 23.28 2.27 -7.38
N LEU A 71 22.34 1.41 -6.93
CA LEU A 71 22.14 0.07 -7.47
C LEU A 71 21.63 0.06 -8.91
N GLN A 72 20.89 1.08 -9.32
CA GLN A 72 20.46 1.28 -10.69
C GLN A 72 21.54 1.93 -11.58
N ALA A 73 22.77 2.07 -11.07
CA ALA A 73 23.88 2.72 -11.74
C ALA A 73 23.52 4.12 -12.28
N ARG A 74 22.68 4.86 -11.54
CA ARG A 74 22.32 6.24 -11.92
C ARG A 74 23.56 7.13 -11.84
N PRO A 75 23.66 8.16 -12.69
CA PRO A 75 24.73 9.14 -12.63
C PRO A 75 24.92 9.73 -11.22
N TRP A 76 26.18 9.91 -10.79
CA TRP A 76 26.51 10.33 -9.42
C TRP A 76 25.96 11.72 -9.08
N ASP A 77 25.79 12.62 -10.04
CA ASP A 77 25.12 13.91 -9.84
C ASP A 77 23.67 13.73 -9.36
N GLN A 78 22.93 12.77 -9.93
CA GLN A 78 21.56 12.44 -9.49
C GLN A 78 21.55 11.83 -8.09
N VAL A 79 22.47 10.90 -7.81
CA VAL A 79 22.61 10.28 -6.49
C VAL A 79 22.93 11.32 -5.43
N LEU A 80 23.90 12.20 -5.69
CA LEU A 80 24.32 13.25 -4.76
C LEU A 80 23.24 14.32 -4.58
N ASN A 81 22.45 14.63 -5.62
CA ASN A 81 21.30 15.52 -5.49
C ASN A 81 20.20 14.91 -4.60
N ALA A 82 19.89 13.63 -4.79
CA ALA A 82 18.95 12.90 -3.93
C ALA A 82 19.44 12.82 -2.48
N LEU A 83 20.74 12.59 -2.27
CA LEU A 83 21.36 12.59 -0.95
C LEU A 83 21.17 13.95 -0.25
N LYS A 84 21.47 15.06 -0.94
CA LYS A 84 21.28 16.43 -0.41
C LYS A 84 19.82 16.72 -0.08
N HIS A 85 18.90 16.29 -0.95
CA HIS A 85 17.47 16.50 -0.75
C HIS A 85 16.93 15.75 0.48
N HIS A 86 17.32 14.48 0.65
CA HIS A 86 16.81 13.65 1.75
C HIS A 86 17.49 13.90 3.10
N PHE A 87 18.76 14.33 3.07
CA PHE A 87 19.60 14.60 4.24
C PHE A 87 20.14 16.03 4.23
N PRO A 88 19.26 17.04 4.38
CA PRO A 88 19.68 18.44 4.40
C PRO A 88 20.52 18.76 5.64
N ALA A 89 21.45 19.72 5.52
CA ALA A 89 22.37 20.10 6.61
C ALA A 89 21.65 20.70 7.85
N GLU A 90 20.46 21.27 7.66
CA GLU A 90 19.81 22.15 8.63
C GLU A 90 18.56 21.50 9.24
N SER A 91 18.68 20.93 10.45
CA SER A 91 17.54 20.82 11.37
C SER A 91 17.97 20.65 12.83
N ARG A 92 19.05 21.33 13.26
CA ARG A 92 19.59 21.20 14.62
C ARG A 92 18.52 21.57 15.64
N THR A 93 17.88 20.57 16.24
CA THR A 93 17.16 20.75 17.49
C THR A 93 18.09 20.41 18.64
N THR A 94 18.04 21.17 19.73
CA THR A 94 18.95 21.12 20.88
C THR A 94 18.93 19.80 21.68
N LYS A 95 18.20 18.77 21.21
CA LYS A 95 18.08 17.42 21.80
C LYS A 95 18.13 16.30 20.75
N GLU A 96 18.96 16.43 19.72
CA GLU A 96 19.15 15.34 18.77
C GLU A 96 19.84 14.13 19.43
N ASP A 97 19.33 12.94 19.12
CA ASP A 97 19.96 11.68 19.51
C ASP A 97 21.31 11.55 18.80
N ARG A 98 22.42 11.66 19.55
CA ARG A 98 23.79 11.62 19.02
C ARG A 98 24.02 10.43 18.07
N LYS A 99 23.46 9.26 18.38
CA LYS A 99 23.64 8.06 17.54
C LYS A 99 22.91 8.18 16.21
N LEU A 100 21.79 8.90 16.19
CA LEU A 100 21.01 9.14 14.99
C LEU A 100 21.76 10.10 14.05
N LEU A 101 22.32 11.17 14.62
CA LEU A 101 23.14 12.13 13.88
C LEU A 101 24.39 11.47 13.31
N GLU A 102 25.12 10.71 14.12
CA GLU A 102 26.30 9.96 13.69
C GLU A 102 25.98 8.97 12.56
N ALA A 103 24.89 8.22 12.68
CA ALA A 103 24.46 7.30 11.62
C ALA A 103 24.14 8.02 10.29
N ARG A 104 23.49 9.19 10.37
CA ARG A 104 23.21 10.04 9.22
C ARG A 104 24.50 10.56 8.58
N GLU A 105 25.43 11.09 9.37
CA GLU A 105 26.70 11.64 8.88
C GLU A 105 27.55 10.55 8.22
N ASN A 106 27.69 9.39 8.89
CA ASN A 106 28.41 8.24 8.35
C ASN A 106 27.82 7.77 7.02
N PHE A 107 26.49 7.72 6.89
CA PHE A 107 25.83 7.38 5.63
C PHE A 107 26.15 8.41 4.53
N CYS A 108 26.07 9.70 4.84
CA CYS A 108 26.37 10.75 3.85
C CYS A 108 27.83 10.72 3.40
N LEU A 109 28.77 10.49 4.32
CA LEU A 109 30.20 10.36 4.01
C LEU A 109 30.46 9.12 3.14
N LEU A 110 29.85 7.99 3.48
CA LEU A 110 29.98 6.77 2.70
C LEU A 110 29.52 6.98 1.24
N VAL A 111 28.34 7.56 1.03
CA VAL A 111 27.83 7.81 -0.33
C VAL A 111 28.73 8.77 -1.12
N LYS A 112 29.32 9.79 -0.49
CA LYS A 112 30.28 10.68 -1.13
C LYS A 112 31.57 9.94 -1.51
N HIS A 113 32.11 9.13 -0.60
CA HIS A 113 33.31 8.34 -0.89
C HIS A 113 33.08 7.38 -2.06
N LEU A 114 31.92 6.71 -2.13
CA LEU A 114 31.57 5.85 -3.26
C LEU A 114 31.50 6.62 -4.59
N SER A 115 31.15 7.92 -4.55
CA SER A 115 31.14 8.77 -5.74
C SER A 115 32.53 9.19 -6.23
N GLU A 116 33.52 9.20 -5.33
CA GLU A 116 34.90 9.54 -5.62
C GLU A 116 35.73 8.30 -6.04
N ASP A 117 35.32 7.10 -5.60
CA ASP A 117 36.00 5.83 -5.87
C ASP A 117 35.06 4.79 -6.57
N PRO A 118 34.89 4.87 -7.90
CA PRO A 118 33.99 4.01 -8.68
C PRO A 118 34.15 2.48 -8.51
N PRO A 119 35.36 1.88 -8.39
CA PRO A 119 35.49 0.42 -8.23
C PRO A 119 34.86 -0.10 -6.92
N SER A 120 34.76 0.73 -5.87
CA SER A 120 34.08 0.35 -4.63
C SER A 120 32.56 0.26 -4.79
N SER A 121 31.98 1.06 -5.70
CA SER A 121 30.54 1.06 -5.98
C SER A 121 30.07 -0.21 -6.71
N LEU A 122 30.93 -0.76 -7.58
CA LEU A 122 30.67 -2.01 -8.31
C LEU A 122 30.58 -3.20 -7.35
N GLN A 123 31.50 -3.30 -6.38
CA GLN A 123 31.44 -4.35 -5.36
C GLN A 123 30.15 -4.28 -4.51
N LEU A 124 29.66 -3.07 -4.25
CA LEU A 124 28.42 -2.85 -3.51
C LEU A 124 27.19 -3.30 -4.30
N GLN A 125 27.18 -3.07 -5.62
CA GLN A 125 26.13 -3.56 -6.51
C GLN A 125 26.11 -5.10 -6.56
N ASP A 126 27.28 -5.72 -6.69
CA ASP A 126 27.42 -7.18 -6.70
C ASP A 126 26.90 -7.81 -5.41
N ALA A 127 27.27 -7.26 -4.25
CA ALA A 127 26.84 -7.77 -2.95
C ALA A 127 25.31 -7.62 -2.71
N LEU A 128 24.69 -6.58 -3.27
CA LEU A 128 23.27 -6.27 -3.02
C LEU A 128 22.31 -6.86 -4.07
N SER A 129 22.82 -7.29 -5.23
CA SER A 129 22.01 -7.92 -6.30
C SER A 129 21.31 -9.21 -5.87
N TRP A 130 21.84 -9.91 -4.85
CA TRP A 130 21.35 -11.21 -4.37
C TRP A 130 20.04 -11.09 -3.56
N SER A 131 19.54 -9.87 -3.31
CA SER A 131 18.49 -9.60 -2.31
C SER A 131 17.12 -9.16 -2.86
N GLN A 132 16.80 -9.36 -4.15
CA GLN A 132 15.58 -8.80 -4.76
C GLN A 132 14.41 -9.80 -4.89
N PRO A 133 13.26 -9.59 -4.22
CA PRO A 133 12.00 -10.25 -4.54
C PRO A 133 11.03 -9.30 -5.25
N GLY A 134 10.58 -9.69 -6.45
CA GLY A 134 9.53 -9.01 -7.20
C GLY A 134 8.14 -9.57 -6.93
N SER A 135 7.13 -8.70 -6.80
CA SER A 135 5.74 -8.99 -7.17
C SER A 135 4.86 -7.76 -6.94
N PHE A 136 4.04 -7.45 -7.95
CA PHE A 136 3.02 -6.40 -7.87
C PHE A 136 1.69 -7.01 -7.43
N ILE A 137 1.03 -6.38 -6.44
CA ILE A 137 -0.38 -6.62 -6.13
C ILE A 137 -1.13 -5.28 -6.15
N THR A 138 -2.39 -5.36 -6.54
CA THR A 138 -3.36 -4.26 -6.64
C THR A 138 -3.83 -3.76 -5.27
N SER A 139 -4.41 -2.55 -5.22
CA SER A 139 -4.77 -1.83 -3.99
C SER A 139 -5.83 -2.52 -3.11
N SER A 140 -6.73 -3.31 -3.70
CA SER A 140 -7.82 -3.99 -2.94
C SER A 140 -7.29 -5.08 -2.00
N VAL A 141 -6.27 -5.83 -2.42
CA VAL A 141 -5.66 -6.90 -1.59
C VAL A 141 -4.79 -6.30 -0.48
N ALA A 142 -4.25 -5.10 -0.69
CA ALA A 142 -3.40 -4.42 0.29
C ALA A 142 -4.14 -4.06 1.58
N LEU A 143 -5.37 -3.57 1.47
CA LEU A 143 -6.19 -3.24 2.64
C LEU A 143 -6.59 -4.50 3.42
N HIS A 144 -6.94 -5.58 2.72
CA HIS A 144 -7.25 -6.86 3.34
C HIS A 144 -6.03 -7.45 4.07
N GLN A 145 -4.87 -7.52 3.39
CA GLN A 145 -3.64 -8.03 4.00
C GLN A 145 -3.17 -7.16 5.16
N TYR A 146 -3.27 -5.83 5.05
CA TYR A 146 -3.00 -4.93 6.15
C TYR A 146 -3.94 -5.19 7.32
N GLY A 147 -5.25 -5.33 7.07
CA GLY A 147 -6.21 -5.67 8.11
C GLY A 147 -5.88 -7.00 8.80
N MET A 148 -5.52 -8.04 8.04
CA MET A 148 -5.06 -9.33 8.59
C MET A 148 -3.81 -9.16 9.46
N ASP A 149 -2.81 -8.42 8.97
CA ASP A 149 -1.57 -8.15 9.72
C ASP A 149 -1.85 -7.33 11.00
N MET A 150 -2.91 -6.51 11.00
CA MET A 150 -3.39 -5.74 12.15
C MET A 150 -4.40 -6.52 13.03
N GLY A 151 -4.68 -7.79 12.73
CA GLY A 151 -5.58 -8.65 13.49
C GLY A 151 -7.08 -8.34 13.32
N TRP A 152 -7.49 -7.71 12.22
CA TRP A 152 -8.90 -7.46 11.93
C TRP A 152 -9.60 -8.75 11.49
N THR A 153 -10.73 -9.05 12.11
CA THR A 153 -11.63 -10.10 11.65
C THR A 153 -12.51 -9.54 10.54
N PHE A 154 -12.28 -10.02 9.31
CA PHE A 154 -13.21 -9.76 8.21
C PHE A 154 -14.31 -10.82 8.28
N PRO A 155 -15.61 -10.45 8.19
CA PRO A 155 -16.65 -11.44 7.98
C PRO A 155 -16.32 -12.15 6.67
N GLU A 156 -16.16 -13.47 6.71
CA GLU A 156 -16.06 -14.27 5.49
C GLU A 156 -17.28 -13.95 4.63
N SER A 157 -17.06 -13.38 3.45
CA SER A 157 -18.13 -13.21 2.48
C SER A 157 -18.71 -14.60 2.23
N SER A 158 -19.96 -14.82 2.64
CA SER A 158 -20.64 -16.09 2.44
C SER A 158 -20.72 -16.39 0.94
N THR A 159 -19.76 -17.15 0.42
CA THR A 159 -19.92 -17.87 -0.85
C THR A 159 -20.88 -19.01 -0.56
N SER A 160 -22.17 -18.71 -0.73
CA SER A 160 -23.14 -19.72 -1.12
C SER A 160 -22.67 -20.32 -2.44
N GLY A 161 -22.40 -21.63 -2.46
CA GLY A 161 -22.02 -22.39 -3.65
C GLY A 161 -21.75 -23.84 -3.24
N SER A 162 -22.75 -24.72 -3.36
CA SER A 162 -23.06 -25.44 -4.60
C SER A 162 -21.98 -26.48 -4.95
N GLY A 163 -22.35 -27.74 -4.69
CA GLY A 163 -21.80 -28.99 -5.23
C GLY A 163 -22.83 -30.05 -4.83
N ASN A 164 -23.55 -30.70 -5.74
CA ASN A 164 -22.97 -31.59 -6.74
C ASN A 164 -23.74 -31.56 -8.06
N LEU A 165 -22.95 -31.51 -9.13
CA LEU A 165 -23.28 -31.87 -10.50
C LEU A 165 -23.40 -33.41 -10.58
N ILE A 166 -24.54 -33.93 -11.02
CA ILE A 166 -24.66 -35.30 -11.54
C ILE A 166 -24.97 -35.18 -13.03
N GLU A 167 -23.97 -35.59 -13.81
CA GLU A 167 -23.89 -36.18 -15.16
C GLU A 167 -25.04 -35.99 -16.20
N PRO A 168 -24.71 -35.67 -17.48
CA PRO A 168 -25.68 -35.62 -18.57
C PRO A 168 -25.66 -36.89 -19.44
N MET A 169 -26.83 -37.40 -19.87
CA MET A 169 -26.93 -38.28 -21.06
C MET A 169 -28.35 -38.25 -21.67
N GLU A 170 -28.39 -38.10 -23.01
CA GLU A 170 -29.40 -38.43 -24.06
C GLU A 170 -30.91 -38.28 -23.77
N GLU A 171 -31.80 -37.86 -24.67
CA GLU A 171 -31.92 -37.99 -26.14
C GLU A 171 -33.00 -36.99 -26.62
N SER A 172 -32.95 -36.55 -27.89
CA SER A 172 -33.92 -35.59 -28.49
C SER A 172 -35.28 -36.25 -28.84
N PRO A 173 -36.37 -35.51 -29.19
CA PRO A 173 -36.52 -34.97 -30.56
C PRO A 173 -37.28 -33.62 -30.70
N HIS A 174 -36.70 -32.78 -31.56
CA HIS A 174 -37.28 -32.00 -32.67
C HIS A 174 -38.56 -31.12 -32.56
N GLN A 175 -38.44 -30.00 -33.30
CA GLN A 175 -39.41 -29.19 -34.07
C GLN A 175 -39.83 -27.84 -33.44
N GLN A 176 -39.24 -26.72 -33.89
CA GLN A 176 -39.77 -25.82 -34.95
C GLN A 176 -41.22 -25.36 -34.62
N THR A 177 -41.53 -24.08 -34.34
CA THR A 177 -41.61 -22.99 -35.34
C THR A 177 -42.01 -21.66 -34.64
N ARG A 178 -41.63 -20.55 -35.30
CA ARG A 178 -41.85 -19.08 -35.14
C ARG A 178 -43.25 -18.54 -34.69
N PRO A 179 -43.46 -17.20 -34.54
CA PRO A 179 -44.09 -16.54 -33.39
C PRO A 179 -45.51 -15.98 -33.67
N ALA A 180 -46.28 -15.59 -32.64
CA ALA A 180 -47.43 -14.72 -32.84
C ALA A 180 -47.82 -13.90 -31.59
N PHE A 181 -48.28 -12.69 -31.89
CA PHE A 181 -48.80 -11.63 -31.05
C PHE A 181 -49.98 -12.05 -30.15
N HIS A 182 -50.22 -11.27 -29.08
CA HIS A 182 -51.48 -10.59 -28.71
C HIS A 182 -51.67 -10.51 -27.18
N SER A 183 -51.70 -9.28 -26.64
CA SER A 183 -52.48 -8.92 -25.44
C SER A 183 -53.96 -8.75 -25.86
N PRO A 184 -55.01 -8.88 -25.00
CA PRO A 184 -55.29 -7.91 -23.91
C PRO A 184 -56.17 -8.36 -22.68
N LEU A 185 -55.92 -7.74 -21.50
CA LEU A 185 -56.90 -7.13 -20.53
C LEU A 185 -58.06 -7.99 -19.88
N PRO A 186 -58.92 -7.49 -18.94
CA PRO A 186 -58.73 -7.44 -17.47
C PRO A 186 -59.93 -7.90 -16.57
N LYS A 187 -59.77 -7.66 -15.23
CA LYS A 187 -60.76 -7.42 -14.14
C LYS A 187 -61.41 -8.62 -13.44
N ALA A 188 -61.29 -8.66 -12.10
CA ALA A 188 -62.38 -8.33 -11.17
C ALA A 188 -61.92 -8.37 -9.69
N LYS A 189 -62.40 -7.39 -8.90
CA LYS A 189 -62.36 -7.31 -7.43
C LYS A 189 -63.50 -8.15 -6.83
N LEU A 190 -63.31 -8.72 -5.64
CA LEU A 190 -64.31 -8.69 -4.56
C LEU A 190 -63.62 -8.92 -3.20
N GLY A 191 -63.98 -8.11 -2.19
CA GLY A 191 -63.42 -8.16 -0.84
C GLY A 191 -64.19 -9.10 0.12
N PRO A 192 -64.43 -8.69 1.38
CA PRO A 192 -63.62 -9.09 2.54
C PRO A 192 -64.46 -9.66 3.69
N HIS A 193 -63.88 -10.46 4.60
CA HIS A 193 -64.51 -10.71 5.91
C HIS A 193 -63.46 -10.93 7.03
N GLN A 194 -63.45 -10.00 8.00
CA GLN A 194 -63.03 -10.24 9.39
C GLN A 194 -64.12 -11.02 10.14
N PRO A 195 -63.82 -11.49 11.36
CA PRO A 195 -64.62 -10.99 12.47
C PRO A 195 -63.78 -10.59 13.70
N ALA A 196 -64.41 -9.75 14.53
CA ALA A 196 -63.98 -9.33 15.85
C ALA A 196 -64.69 -10.17 16.92
N SER A 197 -63.98 -10.47 18.02
CA SER A 197 -64.36 -10.10 19.40
C SER A 197 -63.29 -10.57 20.37
#